data_AF-A0A2D4JUS6-F1
#
_entry.id   AF-A0A2D4JUS6-F1
#
_cell.length_a   1.000
_cell.length_b   1.000
_cell.length_c   1.000
_cell.angle_alpha   90.00
_cell.angle_beta   90.00
_cell.angle_gamma   90.00
#
_symmetry.space_group_name_H-M   'P 1'
#
loop_
_entity.id
_entity.type
_entity.pdbx_description
1 polymer ?
#
loop_
_entity_poly.entity_id
_entity_poly.type
_entity_poly.pdbx_seq_one_letter_code
_entity_poly.pdbx_strand_id
1 'polypeptide(L)'
;NNGCMRDPTLYRCKNQPHPRTRNKYNIYPTYDFACPIVDSVEGVTHALRTTEYHDRDEQFYWIIEALGIRKPYIWEYSRLNLNNTLLSKRKLTWFVNEGLVDGWDDPRFPTVRGVLRRGMTVEGLKQFIAAQGSSRSVVNMEWDKIWSFNKKVIDPVAPRFSALLKDKIVTVNIPEAQEEMKEVAKHPKNAEVGLKPIWYSPKVLIDGADAETLTEGEMVTFINWGNIIITKIRKNSTGKITSMDAKLNLENKDYKKTTKITWLAETSSASLTPTICVNYEHLITKPVLGKEEDFKQYINRNSKQEELMLGDPCLKDLKKGDIIQLQRRGFYICDQPYEPISPYSCKEAPCILIYIPDGHTKEMPTSGSKEKTKSETSKKEVGTTVKGHSASLGADVSPTSVSASAQDPLALYRRVSAQGDVVRDLKQKKAAKEDIDAAVKQLLALKVEYKEKIGQDYKPGNPPVATVPIHSSKCEVVTVTNVGSKTIYDNVAEQGEVVRKLKAEKAPKVS
;
A
#
# COMPACT_ATOMS: atom_id res chain seq x y z
N ASN A 1 10.78 -22.19 -33.25
CA ASN A 1 10.81 -21.26 -34.40
C ASN A 1 10.96 -19.84 -33.85
N ASN A 2 12.18 -19.48 -33.41
CA ASN A 2 12.45 -18.19 -32.77
C ASN A 2 12.72 -17.12 -33.85
N GLY A 3 11.88 -16.08 -33.88
CA GLY A 3 12.04 -14.98 -34.85
C GLY A 3 13.27 -14.13 -34.61
N CYS A 4 13.76 -14.04 -33.37
CA CYS A 4 14.93 -13.23 -33.01
C CYS A 4 16.25 -13.80 -33.53
N MET A 5 16.28 -15.09 -33.86
CA MET A 5 17.47 -15.79 -34.38
C MET A 5 17.58 -15.75 -35.91
N ARG A 6 16.63 -15.11 -36.60
CA ARG A 6 16.62 -15.03 -38.08
C ARG A 6 17.43 -13.83 -38.54
N ASP A 7 18.73 -14.03 -38.74
CA ASP A 7 19.70 -13.03 -39.22
C ASP A 7 19.45 -11.61 -38.65
N PRO A 8 19.53 -11.46 -37.32
CA PRO A 8 19.14 -10.22 -36.68
C PRO A 8 20.05 -9.06 -37.08
N THR A 9 19.44 -7.89 -37.29
CA THR A 9 20.19 -6.67 -37.61
C THR A 9 21.09 -6.25 -36.44
N LEU A 10 22.40 -6.17 -36.67
CA LEU A 10 23.37 -5.74 -35.64
C LEU A 10 23.59 -4.21 -35.61
N TYR A 11 23.56 -3.58 -36.78
CA TYR A 11 23.82 -2.14 -36.94
C TYR A 11 22.79 -1.50 -37.86
N ARG A 12 22.50 -0.22 -37.63
CA ARG A 12 21.64 0.60 -38.50
C ARG A 12 22.32 1.93 -38.84
N CYS A 13 22.21 2.33 -40.09
CA CYS A 13 22.65 3.65 -40.54
C CYS A 13 21.65 4.70 -40.06
N LYS A 14 22.15 5.75 -39.40
CA LYS A 14 21.34 6.88 -38.94
C LYS A 14 22.17 8.15 -38.94
N ASN A 15 21.87 9.06 -39.87
CA ASN A 15 22.62 10.31 -40.06
C ASN A 15 22.14 11.43 -39.11
N GLN A 16 21.95 11.12 -37.83
CA GLN A 16 21.59 12.12 -36.82
C GLN A 16 22.74 12.29 -35.81
N PRO A 17 23.00 13.52 -35.34
CA PRO A 17 24.03 13.76 -34.34
C PRO A 17 23.68 13.05 -33.03
N HIS A 18 24.64 12.32 -32.45
CA HIS A 18 24.47 11.71 -31.14
C HIS A 18 24.79 12.72 -30.02
N PRO A 19 24.04 12.76 -28.91
CA PRO A 19 24.27 13.73 -27.83
C PRO A 19 25.69 13.72 -27.24
N ARG A 20 26.33 12.54 -27.17
CA ARG A 20 27.70 12.39 -26.62
C ARG A 20 28.80 12.40 -27.67
N THR A 21 28.58 11.74 -28.80
CA THR A 21 29.62 11.51 -29.82
C THR A 21 29.45 12.41 -31.05
N ARG A 22 28.46 13.32 -31.03
CA ARG A 22 28.14 14.28 -32.08
C ARG A 22 28.09 13.59 -33.45
N ASN A 23 28.95 13.98 -34.39
CA ASN A 23 28.97 13.48 -35.77
C ASN A 23 30.07 12.43 -36.00
N LYS A 24 30.63 11.82 -34.94
CA LYS A 24 31.72 10.84 -35.07
C LYS A 24 31.28 9.55 -35.77
N TYR A 25 30.02 9.16 -35.63
CA TYR A 25 29.48 7.90 -36.14
C TYR A 25 28.17 8.12 -36.90
N ASN A 26 28.02 7.43 -38.03
CA ASN A 26 26.78 7.41 -38.84
C ASN A 26 26.06 6.05 -38.78
N ILE A 27 26.64 5.09 -38.06
CA ILE A 27 26.13 3.74 -37.90
C ILE A 27 26.09 3.44 -36.40
N TYR A 28 24.96 2.93 -35.93
CA TYR A 28 24.72 2.69 -34.50
C TYR A 28 24.31 1.23 -34.27
N PRO A 29 24.81 0.60 -33.19
CA PRO A 29 24.46 -0.78 -32.88
C PRO A 29 23.01 -0.86 -32.42
N THR A 30 22.38 -2.01 -32.67
CA THR A 30 21.09 -2.34 -32.08
C THR A 30 21.23 -2.74 -30.62
N TYR A 31 20.13 -2.67 -29.87
CA TYR A 31 20.09 -3.10 -28.46
C TYR A 31 20.59 -4.54 -28.30
N ASP A 32 20.13 -5.43 -29.18
CA ASP A 32 20.45 -6.86 -29.09
C ASP A 32 21.93 -7.16 -29.37
N PHE A 33 22.62 -6.33 -30.15
CA PHE A 33 24.06 -6.46 -30.38
C PHE A 33 24.90 -5.81 -29.28
N ALA A 34 24.49 -4.63 -28.80
CA ALA A 34 25.27 -3.88 -27.82
C ALA A 34 25.22 -4.49 -26.42
N CYS A 35 24.04 -4.91 -25.95
CA CYS A 35 23.85 -5.36 -24.57
C CYS A 35 24.75 -6.55 -24.16
N PRO A 36 24.86 -7.65 -24.92
CA PRO A 36 25.73 -8.77 -24.54
C PRO A 36 27.20 -8.36 -24.39
N ILE A 37 27.68 -7.47 -25.27
CA ILE A 37 29.06 -6.97 -25.24
C ILE A 37 29.28 -6.08 -24.02
N VAL A 38 28.37 -5.13 -23.77
CA VAL A 38 28.47 -4.20 -22.63
C VAL A 38 28.41 -4.96 -21.31
N ASP A 39 27.44 -5.86 -21.13
CA ASP A 39 27.30 -6.66 -19.90
C ASP A 39 28.56 -7.50 -19.62
N SER A 40 29.14 -8.08 -20.68
CA SER A 40 30.36 -8.86 -20.58
C SER A 40 31.58 -8.01 -20.19
N VAL A 41 31.78 -6.88 -20.88
CA VAL A 41 32.94 -5.98 -20.70
C VAL A 41 32.88 -5.24 -19.36
N GLU A 42 31.70 -4.80 -18.93
CA GLU A 42 31.51 -4.13 -17.63
C GLU A 42 31.57 -5.11 -16.45
N GLY A 43 31.61 -6.41 -16.72
CA GLY A 43 31.73 -7.41 -15.68
C GLY A 43 30.44 -7.68 -14.93
N VAL A 44 29.27 -7.51 -15.58
CA VAL A 44 27.95 -7.89 -15.04
C VAL A 44 27.86 -9.38 -14.81
N THR A 45 27.55 -9.82 -13.58
CA THR A 45 27.39 -11.25 -13.27
C THR A 45 25.98 -11.74 -13.56
N HIS A 46 24.98 -10.96 -13.18
CA HIS A 46 23.56 -11.26 -13.35
C HIS A 46 22.87 -10.11 -14.08
N ALA A 47 22.49 -10.34 -15.33
CA ALA A 47 21.71 -9.41 -16.13
C ALA A 47 20.21 -9.61 -15.82
N LEU A 48 19.66 -8.74 -14.99
CA LEU A 48 18.24 -8.79 -14.61
C LEU A 48 17.40 -8.07 -15.67
N ARG A 49 16.44 -8.77 -16.28
CA ARG A 49 15.56 -8.18 -17.30
C ARG A 49 14.13 -8.63 -17.21
N THR A 50 13.23 -7.96 -17.92
CA THR A 50 11.83 -8.33 -17.91
C THR A 50 11.53 -9.50 -18.85
N THR A 51 10.53 -10.32 -18.53
CA THR A 51 10.14 -11.52 -19.30
C THR A 51 9.75 -11.24 -20.75
N GLU A 52 9.48 -9.99 -21.14
CA GLU A 52 9.23 -9.64 -22.54
C GLU A 52 10.45 -9.83 -23.47
N TYR A 53 11.64 -9.99 -22.89
CA TYR A 53 12.88 -10.21 -23.63
C TYR A 53 13.28 -11.69 -23.75
N HIS A 54 12.48 -12.62 -23.22
CA HIS A 54 12.79 -14.05 -23.18
C HIS A 54 13.23 -14.65 -24.52
N ASP A 55 12.49 -14.35 -25.59
CA ASP A 55 12.81 -14.85 -26.93
C ASP A 55 14.18 -14.36 -27.45
N ARG A 56 14.79 -13.35 -26.80
CA ARG A 56 16.10 -12.80 -27.14
C ARG A 56 17.25 -13.42 -26.33
N ASP A 57 16.97 -14.31 -25.38
CA ASP A 57 18.00 -14.98 -24.56
C ASP A 57 18.97 -15.76 -25.46
N GLU A 58 18.43 -16.53 -26.41
CA GLU A 58 19.22 -17.32 -27.37
C GLU A 58 20.14 -16.42 -28.20
N GLN A 59 19.61 -15.30 -28.70
CA GLN A 59 20.37 -14.32 -29.49
C GLN A 59 21.52 -13.71 -28.67
N PHE A 60 21.24 -13.38 -27.40
CA PHE A 60 22.22 -12.80 -26.50
C PHE A 60 23.40 -13.75 -26.26
N TYR A 61 23.14 -15.03 -26.00
CA TYR A 61 24.19 -16.01 -25.79
C TYR A 61 24.95 -16.36 -27.07
N TRP A 62 24.28 -16.39 -28.22
CA TRP A 62 24.94 -16.59 -29.50
C TRP A 62 26.02 -15.52 -29.77
N ILE A 63 25.73 -14.25 -29.48
CA ILE A 63 26.71 -13.15 -29.64
C ILE A 63 27.92 -13.35 -28.71
N ILE A 64 27.67 -13.76 -27.47
CA ILE A 64 28.75 -14.02 -26.48
C ILE A 64 29.67 -15.14 -26.95
N GLU A 65 29.08 -16.23 -27.41
CA GLU A 65 29.80 -17.41 -27.89
C GLU A 65 30.59 -17.09 -29.17
N ALA A 66 29.98 -16.35 -30.12
CA ALA A 66 30.63 -15.94 -31.36
C ALA A 66 31.83 -15.00 -31.12
N LEU A 67 31.75 -14.12 -30.12
CA LEU A 67 32.83 -13.19 -29.79
C LEU A 67 33.86 -13.77 -28.79
N GLY A 68 33.60 -14.96 -28.22
CA GLY A 68 34.48 -15.57 -27.22
C GLY A 68 34.62 -14.73 -25.93
N ILE A 69 33.58 -13.96 -25.58
CA ILE A 69 33.59 -13.05 -24.42
C ILE A 69 32.97 -13.72 -23.18
N ARG A 70 33.11 -13.06 -22.03
CA ARG A 70 32.57 -13.57 -20.75
C ARG A 70 31.04 -13.71 -20.81
N LYS A 71 30.52 -14.80 -20.24
CA LYS A 71 29.08 -15.12 -20.19
C LYS A 71 28.41 -14.64 -18.90
N PRO A 72 27.67 -13.52 -18.90
CA PRO A 72 26.76 -13.15 -17.79
C PRO A 72 25.55 -14.08 -17.72
N TYR A 73 24.95 -14.22 -16.54
CA TYR A 73 23.71 -14.98 -16.34
C TYR A 73 22.48 -14.08 -16.52
N ILE A 74 21.57 -14.45 -17.41
CA ILE A 74 20.28 -13.75 -17.57
C ILE A 74 19.27 -14.27 -16.55
N TRP A 75 18.65 -13.36 -15.81
CA TRP A 75 17.57 -13.67 -14.87
C TRP A 75 16.36 -12.78 -15.17
N GLU A 76 15.22 -13.44 -15.36
CA GLU A 76 14.02 -12.76 -15.81
C GLU A 76 12.99 -12.57 -14.70
N TYR A 77 12.31 -11.44 -14.75
CA TYR A 77 11.21 -11.10 -13.86
C TYR A 77 10.06 -10.41 -14.61
N SER A 78 8.84 -10.51 -14.09
CA SER A 78 7.68 -9.83 -14.65
C SER A 78 7.74 -8.34 -14.32
N ARG A 79 7.37 -7.49 -15.27
CA ARG A 79 7.13 -6.08 -15.02
C ARG A 79 6.03 -5.85 -13.98
N LEU A 80 6.13 -4.73 -13.26
CA LEU A 80 5.04 -4.21 -12.44
C LEU A 80 3.96 -3.59 -13.34
N ASN A 81 2.73 -4.07 -13.22
CA ASN A 81 1.56 -3.46 -13.84
C ASN A 81 0.60 -2.95 -12.75
N LEU A 82 -0.01 -1.80 -12.99
CA LEU A 82 -0.94 -1.17 -12.06
C LEU A 82 -2.31 -1.00 -12.72
N ASN A 83 -3.37 -1.28 -11.97
CA ASN A 83 -4.74 -1.03 -12.41
C ASN A 83 -4.97 0.48 -12.62
N ASN A 84 -5.89 0.81 -13.52
CA ASN A 84 -6.31 2.18 -13.83
C ASN A 84 -5.15 3.10 -14.29
N THR A 85 -4.07 2.50 -14.83
CA THR A 85 -2.81 3.20 -15.09
C THR A 85 -2.25 2.85 -16.46
N LEU A 86 -1.72 3.86 -17.14
CA LEU A 86 -1.01 3.70 -18.41
C LEU A 86 0.49 3.88 -18.19
N LEU A 87 1.28 2.87 -18.52
CA LEU A 87 2.75 2.92 -18.38
C LEU A 87 3.47 3.23 -19.70
N SER A 88 2.77 3.24 -20.83
CA SER A 88 3.37 3.49 -22.14
C SER A 88 3.77 4.95 -22.29
N LYS A 89 5.06 5.21 -22.55
CA LYS A 89 5.58 6.57 -22.79
C LYS A 89 4.79 7.31 -23.87
N ARG A 90 4.47 6.65 -24.99
CA ARG A 90 3.67 7.25 -26.08
C ARG A 90 2.30 7.73 -25.58
N LYS A 91 1.62 6.92 -24.77
CA LYS A 91 0.31 7.27 -24.21
C LYS A 91 0.43 8.40 -23.18
N LEU A 92 1.44 8.37 -22.32
CA LEU A 92 1.69 9.44 -21.34
C LEU A 92 2.05 10.77 -22.01
N THR A 93 2.88 10.75 -23.06
CA THR A 93 3.20 11.95 -23.85
C THR A 93 1.94 12.56 -24.46
N TRP A 94 0.99 11.74 -24.90
CA TRP A 94 -0.29 12.25 -25.40
C TRP A 94 -1.06 13.03 -24.33
N PHE A 95 -1.16 12.54 -23.09
CA PHE A 95 -1.81 13.29 -22.00
C PHE A 95 -1.16 14.65 -21.74
N VAL A 96 0.18 14.71 -21.78
CA VAL A 96 0.93 15.97 -21.61
C VAL A 96 0.65 16.92 -22.78
N ASN A 97 0.69 16.43 -24.02
CA ASN A 97 0.48 17.25 -25.20
C ASN A 97 -0.94 17.81 -25.31
N GLU A 98 -1.94 17.07 -24.86
CA GLU A 98 -3.36 17.50 -24.84
C GLU A 98 -3.69 18.43 -23.65
N GLY A 99 -2.74 18.68 -22.75
CA GLY A 99 -2.96 19.53 -21.56
C GLY A 99 -3.96 18.95 -20.55
N LEU A 100 -4.16 17.62 -20.56
CA LEU A 100 -5.02 16.95 -19.57
C LEU A 100 -4.34 16.78 -18.20
N VAL A 101 -3.03 17.04 -18.16
CA VAL A 101 -2.19 17.01 -16.97
C VAL A 101 -1.23 18.19 -16.97
N ASP A 102 -0.71 18.54 -15.80
CA ASP A 102 0.18 19.69 -15.63
C ASP A 102 1.56 19.45 -16.26
N GLY A 103 1.99 18.18 -16.36
CA GLY A 103 3.30 17.80 -16.88
C GLY A 103 3.69 16.37 -16.53
N TRP A 104 4.98 16.06 -16.64
CA TRP A 104 5.52 14.73 -16.32
C TRP A 104 5.61 14.43 -14.82
N ASP A 105 5.56 15.48 -14.00
CA ASP A 105 5.55 15.43 -12.55
C ASP A 105 4.13 15.55 -11.96
N ASP A 106 3.08 15.50 -12.79
CA ASP A 106 1.70 15.52 -12.33
C ASP A 106 1.44 14.42 -11.28
N PRO A 107 0.82 14.71 -10.12
CA PRO A 107 0.55 13.72 -9.07
C PRO A 107 -0.25 12.48 -9.52
N ARG A 108 -1.02 12.58 -10.61
CA ARG A 108 -1.78 11.47 -11.19
C ARG A 108 -0.95 10.55 -12.07
N PHE A 109 0.25 10.99 -12.48
CA PHE A 109 1.12 10.21 -13.35
C PHE A 109 1.86 9.10 -12.59
N PRO A 110 2.04 7.92 -13.21
CA PRO A 110 2.81 6.82 -12.61
C PRO A 110 4.33 7.01 -12.74
N THR A 111 4.78 8.25 -12.95
CA THR A 111 6.21 8.57 -12.97
C THR A 111 6.71 8.65 -11.53
N VAL A 112 8.00 8.38 -11.32
CA VAL A 112 8.63 8.53 -9.99
C VAL A 112 8.41 9.95 -9.45
N ARG A 113 8.53 10.98 -10.30
CA ARG A 113 8.28 12.37 -9.90
C ARG A 113 6.82 12.63 -9.52
N GLY A 114 5.87 12.12 -10.30
CA GLY A 114 4.44 12.28 -10.02
C GLY A 114 4.04 11.63 -8.71
N VAL A 115 4.44 10.37 -8.48
CA VAL A 115 4.09 9.68 -7.22
C VAL A 115 4.75 10.32 -6.00
N LEU A 116 6.00 10.80 -6.11
CA LEU A 116 6.68 11.51 -5.02
C LEU A 116 5.99 12.86 -4.74
N ARG A 117 5.61 13.62 -5.78
CA ARG A 117 4.85 14.88 -5.62
C ARG A 117 3.47 14.64 -5.00
N ARG A 118 2.83 13.49 -5.27
CA ARG A 118 1.59 13.07 -4.62
C ARG A 118 1.76 12.69 -3.14
N GLY A 119 2.99 12.56 -2.64
CA GLY A 119 3.29 12.24 -1.24
C GLY A 119 3.72 10.80 -0.98
N MET A 120 4.13 10.07 -2.03
CA MET A 120 4.85 8.80 -1.84
C MET A 120 6.22 9.07 -1.21
N THR A 121 6.57 8.30 -0.18
CA THR A 121 7.92 8.32 0.38
C THR A 121 8.82 7.30 -0.32
N VAL A 122 10.11 7.61 -0.44
CA VAL A 122 11.10 6.68 -1.00
C VAL A 122 11.15 5.38 -0.18
N GLU A 123 11.04 5.50 1.14
CA GLU A 123 11.02 4.35 2.04
C GLU A 123 9.76 3.50 1.85
N GLY A 124 8.58 4.10 1.76
CA GLY A 124 7.33 3.40 1.47
C GLY A 124 7.38 2.66 0.13
N LEU A 125 7.97 3.28 -0.90
CA LEU A 125 8.16 2.65 -2.20
C LEU A 125 9.14 1.46 -2.14
N LYS A 126 10.28 1.59 -1.44
CA LYS A 126 11.24 0.49 -1.25
C LYS A 126 10.60 -0.68 -0.51
N GLN A 127 9.87 -0.41 0.57
CA GLN A 127 9.16 -1.44 1.34
C GLN A 127 8.12 -2.15 0.49
N PHE A 128 7.38 -1.42 -0.36
CA PHE A 128 6.44 -2.02 -1.29
C PHE A 128 7.13 -2.94 -2.30
N ILE A 129 8.22 -2.50 -2.93
CA ILE A 129 8.96 -3.31 -3.91
C ILE A 129 9.58 -4.55 -3.25
N ALA A 130 10.14 -4.41 -2.06
CA ALA A 130 10.69 -5.54 -1.29
C ALA A 130 9.60 -6.55 -0.90
N ALA A 131 8.42 -6.09 -0.48
CA ALA A 131 7.31 -6.95 -0.11
C ALA A 131 6.66 -7.64 -1.32
N GLN A 132 6.61 -6.97 -2.47
CA GLN A 132 6.10 -7.54 -3.71
C GLN A 132 6.99 -8.70 -4.21
N GLY A 133 8.31 -8.54 -4.06
CA GLY A 133 9.28 -9.52 -4.50
C GLY A 133 9.37 -9.67 -6.02
N SER A 134 10.28 -10.53 -6.47
CA SER A 134 10.46 -10.86 -7.88
C SER A 134 9.70 -12.15 -8.22
N SER A 135 8.95 -12.13 -9.33
CA SER A 135 8.25 -13.29 -9.90
C SER A 135 8.36 -13.23 -11.41
N ARG A 136 8.17 -14.35 -12.10
CA ARG A 136 8.05 -14.38 -13.58
C ARG A 136 6.60 -14.21 -14.05
N SER A 137 5.63 -14.35 -13.15
CA SER A 137 4.22 -14.24 -13.49
C SER A 137 3.79 -12.78 -13.56
N VAL A 138 3.21 -12.37 -14.69
CA VAL A 138 2.65 -11.02 -14.84
C VAL A 138 1.42 -10.87 -13.95
N VAL A 139 1.48 -9.93 -13.02
CA VAL A 139 0.39 -9.61 -12.10
C VAL A 139 0.03 -8.13 -12.20
N ASN A 140 -1.27 -7.84 -12.24
CA ASN A 140 -1.77 -6.48 -12.13
C ASN A 140 -2.05 -6.16 -10.66
N MET A 141 -1.46 -5.07 -10.19
CA MET A 141 -1.53 -4.66 -8.79
C MET A 141 -2.43 -3.43 -8.65
N GLU A 142 -3.04 -3.31 -7.47
CA GLU A 142 -3.85 -2.15 -7.09
C GLU A 142 -2.98 -1.12 -6.37
N TRP A 143 -3.33 0.16 -6.55
CA TRP A 143 -2.66 1.27 -5.90
C TRP A 143 -2.78 1.23 -4.37
N ASP A 144 -3.88 0.68 -3.85
CA ASP A 144 -4.17 0.62 -2.42
C ASP A 144 -3.07 -0.04 -1.61
N LYS A 145 -2.47 -1.11 -2.16
CA LYS A 145 -1.36 -1.80 -1.51
C LYS A 145 -0.17 -0.86 -1.35
N ILE A 146 0.21 -0.14 -2.40
CA ILE A 146 1.36 0.79 -2.37
C ILE A 146 1.11 1.89 -1.33
N TRP A 147 -0.08 2.49 -1.34
CA TRP A 147 -0.46 3.54 -0.40
C TRP A 147 -0.53 3.05 1.05
N SER A 148 -0.95 1.80 1.28
CA SER A 148 -0.95 1.19 2.62
C SER A 148 0.46 1.03 3.20
N PHE A 149 1.47 0.75 2.36
CA PHE A 149 2.88 0.73 2.79
C PHE A 149 3.36 2.15 3.09
N ASN A 150 3.03 3.12 2.24
CA ASN A 150 3.37 4.52 2.48
C ASN A 150 2.77 5.05 3.81
N LYS A 151 1.51 4.72 4.09
CA LYS A 151 0.82 5.07 5.35
C LYS A 151 1.60 4.64 6.59
N LYS A 152 2.16 3.42 6.59
CA LYS A 152 2.95 2.90 7.72
C LYS A 152 4.21 3.71 7.99
N VAL A 153 4.77 4.34 6.96
CA VAL A 153 5.96 5.19 7.06
C VAL A 153 5.58 6.59 7.54
N ILE A 154 4.50 7.17 7.02
CA ILE A 154 4.12 8.56 7.30
C ILE A 154 3.32 8.75 8.60
N ASP A 155 2.48 7.79 9.00
CA ASP A 155 1.65 7.88 10.22
C ASP A 155 2.43 8.20 11.51
N PRO A 156 3.60 7.58 11.80
CA PRO A 156 4.34 7.89 13.02
C PRO A 156 5.08 9.23 13.02
N VAL A 157 5.28 9.85 11.85
CA VAL A 157 6.09 11.07 11.69
C VAL A 157 5.27 12.31 11.32
N ALA A 158 4.07 12.15 10.79
CA ALA A 158 3.26 13.26 10.28
C ALA A 158 2.66 14.12 11.41
N PRO A 159 2.97 15.43 11.52
CA PRO A 159 2.30 16.35 12.44
C PRO A 159 0.81 16.51 12.13
N ARG A 160 0.01 16.69 13.19
CA ARG A 160 -1.46 16.75 13.11
C ARG A 160 -1.96 18.19 13.16
N PHE A 161 -2.76 18.57 12.17
CA PHE A 161 -3.39 19.88 12.06
C PHE A 161 -4.91 19.77 11.89
N SER A 162 -5.59 20.88 12.08
CA SER A 162 -7.03 21.01 11.85
C SER A 162 -7.27 21.89 10.63
N ALA A 163 -8.25 21.52 9.82
CA ALA A 163 -8.75 22.36 8.74
C ALA A 163 -10.23 22.07 8.51
N LEU A 164 -11.01 23.11 8.22
CA LEU A 164 -12.46 23.08 8.06
C LEU A 164 -12.85 23.55 6.66
N LEU A 165 -13.93 23.00 6.11
CA LEU A 165 -14.40 23.36 4.77
C LEU A 165 -15.04 24.75 4.77
N LYS A 166 -14.50 25.68 3.97
CA LYS A 166 -14.87 27.11 3.98
C LYS A 166 -16.37 27.36 3.79
N ASP A 167 -17.02 26.60 2.91
CA ASP A 167 -18.44 26.80 2.55
C ASP A 167 -19.43 26.17 3.53
N LYS A 168 -18.95 25.31 4.43
CA LYS A 168 -19.78 24.55 5.38
C LYS A 168 -19.39 24.84 6.82
N ILE A 169 -18.90 26.03 7.14
CA ILE A 169 -18.52 26.35 8.52
C ILE A 169 -19.76 26.68 9.36
N VAL A 170 -19.75 26.22 10.61
CA VAL A 170 -20.72 26.60 11.66
C VAL A 170 -19.99 27.21 12.84
N THR A 171 -20.48 28.34 13.34
CA THR A 171 -19.91 29.03 14.50
C THR A 171 -20.50 28.50 15.81
N VAL A 172 -19.64 28.20 16.78
CA VAL A 172 -20.01 27.78 18.13
C VAL A 172 -19.57 28.85 19.11
N ASN A 173 -20.52 29.40 19.89
CA ASN A 173 -20.27 30.39 20.92
C ASN A 173 -20.12 29.70 22.29
N ILE A 174 -19.01 29.99 22.96
CA ILE A 174 -18.65 29.46 24.27
C ILE A 174 -18.29 30.66 25.17
N PRO A 175 -19.29 31.32 25.80
CA PRO A 175 -19.07 32.56 26.53
C PRO A 175 -18.13 32.40 27.75
N GLU A 176 -17.96 31.18 28.26
CA GLU A 176 -17.07 30.88 29.39
C GLU A 176 -15.60 30.75 28.98
N ALA A 177 -15.30 30.62 27.68
CA ALA A 177 -13.93 30.49 27.21
C ALA A 177 -13.23 31.86 27.18
N GLN A 178 -11.99 31.91 27.64
CA GLN A 178 -11.11 33.08 27.48
C GLN A 178 -10.20 32.89 26.27
N GLU A 179 -9.76 34.00 25.69
CA GLU A 179 -8.76 33.97 24.63
C GLU A 179 -7.39 33.64 25.24
N GLU A 180 -6.88 32.44 24.95
CA GLU A 180 -5.58 31.97 25.43
C GLU A 180 -4.88 31.13 24.38
N MET A 181 -3.55 31.11 24.43
CA MET A 181 -2.71 30.24 23.61
C MET A 181 -2.12 29.14 24.48
N LYS A 182 -2.24 27.87 24.08
CA LYS A 182 -1.53 26.75 24.72
C LYS A 182 -0.73 25.96 23.71
N GLU A 183 0.40 25.45 24.17
CA GLU A 183 1.22 24.55 23.38
C GLU A 183 0.73 23.11 23.51
N VAL A 184 0.50 22.46 22.37
CA VAL A 184 0.04 21.08 22.27
C VAL A 184 0.99 20.29 21.37
N ALA A 185 1.23 19.02 21.70
CA ALA A 185 2.04 18.15 20.87
C ALA A 185 1.49 18.05 19.44
N LYS A 186 2.37 18.25 18.45
CA LYS A 186 2.04 18.07 17.02
C LYS A 186 1.64 16.63 16.72
N HIS A 187 2.21 15.66 17.43
CA HIS A 187 1.87 14.25 17.28
C HIS A 187 1.62 13.58 18.65
N PRO A 188 0.40 13.05 18.90
CA PRO A 188 0.02 12.44 20.18
C PRO A 188 0.86 11.27 20.67
N LYS A 189 1.59 10.57 19.79
CA LYS A 189 2.46 9.44 20.17
C LYS A 189 3.94 9.73 20.01
N ASN A 190 4.30 10.84 19.36
CA ASN A 190 5.68 11.14 19.00
C ASN A 190 6.02 12.57 19.42
N ALA A 191 6.65 12.68 20.58
CA ALA A 191 7.03 13.98 21.14
C ALA A 191 8.15 14.67 20.34
N GLU A 192 8.95 13.92 19.56
CA GLU A 192 10.07 14.47 18.79
C GLU A 192 9.64 15.40 17.66
N VAL A 193 8.39 15.26 17.16
CA VAL A 193 7.82 16.14 16.12
C VAL A 193 7.63 17.59 16.65
N GLY A 194 7.62 17.76 17.97
CA GLY A 194 7.55 19.05 18.65
C GLY A 194 6.14 19.50 19.03
N LEU A 195 6.06 20.74 19.49
CA LEU A 195 4.83 21.39 19.95
C LEU A 195 4.30 22.36 18.88
N LYS A 196 3.00 22.65 18.95
CA LYS A 196 2.36 23.72 18.17
C LYS A 196 1.44 24.55 19.07
N PRO A 197 1.34 25.87 18.83
CA PRO A 197 0.37 26.69 19.53
C PRO A 197 -1.06 26.40 19.04
N ILE A 198 -2.01 26.28 19.95
CA ILE A 198 -3.44 26.24 19.68
C ILE A 198 -4.08 27.41 20.43
N TRP A 199 -4.91 28.17 19.72
CA TRP A 199 -5.67 29.28 20.26
C TRP A 199 -7.05 28.82 20.70
N TYR A 200 -7.47 29.25 21.88
CA TYR A 200 -8.81 29.11 22.39
C TYR A 200 -9.49 30.47 22.33
N SER A 201 -10.80 30.49 22.06
CA SER A 201 -11.58 31.72 21.92
C SER A 201 -13.03 31.46 22.33
N PRO A 202 -13.77 32.48 22.81
CA PRO A 202 -15.21 32.39 22.98
C PRO A 202 -15.96 32.03 21.70
N LYS A 203 -15.38 32.28 20.53
CA LYS A 203 -15.96 31.91 19.23
C LYS A 203 -15.07 30.91 18.53
N VAL A 204 -15.64 29.74 18.21
CA VAL A 204 -14.94 28.69 17.48
C VAL A 204 -15.76 28.21 16.30
N LEU A 205 -15.08 27.62 15.33
CA LEU A 205 -15.63 27.15 14.08
C LEU A 205 -15.55 25.62 14.06
N ILE A 206 -16.59 24.97 13.55
CA ILE A 206 -16.63 23.53 13.31
C ILE A 206 -17.12 23.25 11.89
N ASP A 207 -16.91 22.03 11.42
CA ASP A 207 -17.42 21.58 10.13
C ASP A 207 -18.94 21.36 10.22
N GLY A 208 -19.68 21.82 9.22
CA GLY A 208 -21.13 21.75 9.19
C GLY A 208 -21.65 20.32 9.12
N ALA A 209 -20.89 19.42 8.49
CA ALA A 209 -21.23 18.00 8.49
C ALA A 209 -21.10 17.38 9.90
N ASP A 210 -20.17 17.87 10.73
CA ASP A 210 -20.14 17.49 12.14
C ASP A 210 -21.30 18.12 12.90
N ALA A 211 -21.56 19.42 12.69
CA ALA A 211 -22.64 20.15 13.35
C ALA A 211 -24.02 19.50 13.16
N GLU A 212 -24.31 18.97 11.98
CA GLU A 212 -25.56 18.27 11.65
C GLU A 212 -25.74 16.96 12.44
N THR A 213 -24.64 16.35 12.91
CA THR A 213 -24.70 15.12 13.71
C THR A 213 -24.91 15.37 15.20
N LEU A 214 -24.78 16.61 15.65
CA LEU A 214 -24.87 17.00 17.05
C LEU A 214 -26.30 17.29 17.48
N THR A 215 -26.60 16.96 18.73
CA THR A 215 -27.90 17.20 19.38
C THR A 215 -27.80 18.13 20.58
N GLU A 216 -28.88 18.84 20.90
CA GLU A 216 -28.93 19.70 22.10
C GLU A 216 -28.85 18.85 23.37
N GLY A 217 -27.97 19.24 24.30
CA GLY A 217 -27.65 18.49 25.52
C GLY A 217 -26.55 17.42 25.34
N GLU A 218 -26.05 17.21 24.12
CA GLU A 218 -24.99 16.24 23.85
C GLU A 218 -23.61 16.74 24.30
N MET A 219 -22.79 15.81 24.79
CA MET A 219 -21.41 16.05 25.17
C MET A 219 -20.47 15.64 24.03
N VAL A 220 -19.68 16.58 23.56
CA VAL A 220 -18.78 16.43 22.43
C VAL A 220 -17.36 16.76 22.87
N THR A 221 -16.37 15.99 22.41
CA THR A 221 -14.96 16.27 22.70
C THR A 221 -14.34 17.08 21.56
N PHE A 222 -13.93 18.29 21.87
CA PHE A 222 -13.14 19.12 20.97
C PHE A 222 -11.68 18.68 21.10
N ILE A 223 -11.09 18.20 20.01
CA ILE A 223 -9.74 17.62 20.04
C ILE A 223 -8.74 18.67 20.57
N ASN A 224 -7.90 18.30 21.54
CA ASN A 224 -6.96 19.18 22.23
C ASN A 224 -7.58 20.31 23.08
N TRP A 225 -8.90 20.34 23.28
CA TRP A 225 -9.56 21.26 24.22
C TRP A 225 -10.19 20.52 25.40
N GLY A 226 -11.09 19.59 25.14
CA GLY A 226 -11.83 18.87 26.17
C GLY A 226 -13.30 18.67 25.82
N ASN A 227 -14.09 18.32 26.83
CA ASN A 227 -15.51 18.05 26.69
C ASN A 227 -16.32 19.36 26.75
N ILE A 228 -17.22 19.51 25.79
CA ILE A 228 -18.08 20.68 25.60
C ILE A 228 -19.52 20.18 25.44
N ILE A 229 -20.46 20.80 26.13
CA ILE A 229 -21.88 20.47 26.06
C ILE A 229 -22.56 21.46 25.12
N ILE A 230 -23.26 20.96 24.11
CA ILE A 230 -24.06 21.79 23.22
C ILE A 230 -25.35 22.16 23.95
N THR A 231 -25.62 23.45 24.16
CA THR A 231 -26.81 23.91 24.88
C THR A 231 -27.95 24.30 23.95
N LYS A 232 -27.64 24.89 22.79
CA LYS A 232 -28.64 25.36 21.83
C LYS A 232 -28.14 25.33 20.41
N ILE A 233 -28.97 24.88 19.46
CA ILE A 233 -28.66 24.84 18.03
C ILE A 233 -29.56 25.82 17.29
N ARG A 234 -28.98 26.80 16.61
CA ARG A 234 -29.71 27.80 15.81
C ARG A 234 -29.68 27.38 14.35
N LYS A 235 -30.88 27.21 13.78
CA LYS A 235 -31.09 26.88 12.37
C LYS A 235 -31.66 28.08 11.63
N ASN A 236 -31.32 28.20 10.34
CA ASN A 236 -31.93 29.19 9.46
C ASN A 236 -33.29 28.73 8.92
N SER A 237 -33.95 29.59 8.13
CA SER A 237 -35.23 29.30 7.47
C SER A 237 -35.19 28.11 6.50
N THR A 238 -34.01 27.73 6.01
CA THR A 238 -33.81 26.55 5.14
C THR A 238 -33.50 25.27 5.92
N GLY A 239 -33.47 25.30 7.26
CA GLY A 239 -33.16 24.16 8.12
C GLY A 239 -31.66 23.88 8.33
N LYS A 240 -30.76 24.66 7.71
CA LYS A 240 -29.30 24.54 7.88
C LYS A 240 -28.86 25.19 9.19
N ILE A 241 -27.98 24.53 9.94
CA ILE A 241 -27.41 25.05 11.19
C ILE A 241 -26.47 26.21 10.84
N THR A 242 -26.66 27.37 11.48
CA THR A 242 -25.80 28.55 11.27
C THR A 242 -24.91 28.84 12.47
N SER A 243 -25.43 28.62 13.68
CA SER A 243 -24.67 28.83 14.91
C SER A 243 -25.16 27.91 16.03
N MET A 244 -24.30 27.65 16.99
CA MET A 244 -24.60 26.84 18.18
C MET A 244 -24.07 27.56 19.41
N ASP A 245 -24.77 27.43 20.53
CA ASP A 245 -24.29 27.87 21.83
C ASP A 245 -23.86 26.63 22.62
N ALA A 246 -22.73 26.74 23.32
CA ALA A 246 -22.15 25.61 24.05
C ALA A 246 -21.48 26.06 25.36
N LYS A 247 -21.32 25.10 26.27
CA LYS A 247 -20.78 25.32 27.63
C LYS A 247 -19.60 24.39 27.89
N LEU A 248 -18.57 24.89 28.58
CA LEU A 248 -17.38 24.11 28.92
C LEU A 248 -17.71 23.10 30.01
N ASN A 249 -17.27 21.84 29.84
CA ASN A 249 -17.33 20.81 30.87
C ASN A 249 -15.97 20.11 31.01
N LEU A 250 -14.96 20.88 31.40
CA LEU A 250 -13.57 20.43 31.46
C LEU A 250 -13.28 19.46 32.62
N GLU A 251 -14.15 19.41 33.62
CA GLU A 251 -14.04 18.50 34.77
C GLU A 251 -14.25 17.04 34.37
N ASN A 252 -15.11 16.81 33.37
CA ASN A 252 -15.38 15.48 32.85
C ASN A 252 -14.31 15.05 31.84
N LYS A 253 -13.42 14.15 32.26
CA LYS A 253 -12.34 13.57 31.44
C LYS A 253 -12.72 12.27 30.74
N ASP A 254 -14.01 11.90 30.69
CA ASP A 254 -14.45 10.76 29.89
C ASP A 254 -14.48 11.13 28.39
N TYR A 255 -13.38 10.82 27.69
CA TYR A 255 -13.23 11.03 26.26
C TYR A 255 -13.53 9.78 25.41
N LYS A 256 -14.01 8.69 26.03
CA LYS A 256 -14.18 7.40 25.34
C LYS A 256 -15.58 7.23 24.76
N LYS A 257 -16.59 7.87 25.35
CA LYS A 257 -18.00 7.74 24.97
C LYS A 257 -18.52 8.89 24.11
N THR A 258 -17.72 9.94 23.96
CA THR A 258 -18.09 11.19 23.31
C THR A 258 -17.56 11.26 21.87
N THR A 259 -18.35 11.89 20.99
CA THR A 259 -17.93 12.15 19.61
C THR A 259 -16.78 13.16 19.60
N LYS A 260 -15.69 12.84 18.90
CA LYS A 260 -14.52 13.74 18.79
C LYS A 260 -14.62 14.56 17.52
N ILE A 261 -14.50 15.88 17.64
CA ILE A 261 -14.56 16.79 16.50
C ILE A 261 -13.36 17.73 16.41
N THR A 262 -13.05 18.15 15.19
CA THR A 262 -12.06 19.17 14.89
C THR A 262 -12.70 20.54 14.91
N TRP A 263 -11.93 21.53 15.36
CA TRP A 263 -12.40 22.90 15.52
C TRP A 263 -11.25 23.87 15.23
N LEU A 264 -11.59 25.13 15.00
CA LEU A 264 -10.65 26.25 14.84
C LEU A 264 -11.16 27.45 15.63
N ALA A 265 -10.30 28.15 16.35
CA ALA A 265 -10.68 29.39 17.02
C ALA A 265 -10.80 30.55 16.04
N GLU A 266 -11.82 31.39 16.23
CA GLU A 266 -11.92 32.70 15.60
C GLU A 266 -11.32 33.73 16.57
N THR A 267 -10.13 34.24 16.23
CA THR A 267 -9.41 35.25 17.02
C THR A 267 -8.71 36.24 16.07
N SER A 268 -8.61 37.51 16.49
CA SER A 268 -7.79 38.52 15.82
C SER A 268 -6.28 38.27 15.96
N SER A 269 -5.86 37.58 17.02
CA SER A 269 -4.46 37.33 17.36
C SER A 269 -3.81 36.29 16.43
N ALA A 270 -4.62 35.40 15.86
CA ALA A 270 -4.14 34.37 14.93
C ALA A 270 -5.14 34.16 13.80
N SER A 271 -4.86 34.75 12.64
CA SER A 271 -5.69 34.58 11.46
C SER A 271 -5.57 33.17 10.89
N LEU A 272 -6.73 32.58 10.58
CA LEU A 272 -6.86 31.28 9.93
C LEU A 272 -6.14 31.30 8.57
N THR A 273 -5.55 30.17 8.21
CA THR A 273 -4.75 30.06 6.99
C THR A 273 -5.62 29.64 5.81
N PRO A 274 -5.71 30.43 4.73
CA PRO A 274 -6.36 30.01 3.49
C PRO A 274 -5.65 28.76 2.95
N THR A 275 -6.39 27.67 2.81
CA THR A 275 -5.83 26.36 2.44
C THR A 275 -6.67 25.75 1.32
N ILE A 276 -6.03 25.16 0.31
CA ILE A 276 -6.70 24.42 -0.76
C ILE A 276 -6.27 22.96 -0.64
N CYS A 277 -7.23 22.07 -0.40
CA CYS A 277 -6.99 20.63 -0.41
C CYS A 277 -7.31 20.07 -1.80
N VAL A 278 -6.33 19.47 -2.45
CA VAL A 278 -6.46 18.88 -3.78
C VAL A 278 -6.55 17.37 -3.65
N ASN A 279 -7.65 16.80 -4.14
CA ASN A 279 -7.83 15.37 -4.26
C ASN A 279 -7.65 14.92 -5.72
N TYR A 280 -6.99 13.79 -5.90
CA TYR A 280 -6.71 13.21 -7.20
C TYR A 280 -7.30 11.81 -7.32
N GLU A 281 -8.08 11.60 -8.38
CA GLU A 281 -8.55 10.29 -8.78
C GLU A 281 -7.70 9.70 -9.92
N HIS A 282 -8.01 8.48 -10.32
CA HIS A 282 -7.34 7.85 -11.46
C HIS A 282 -7.68 8.57 -12.77
N LEU A 283 -6.67 8.74 -13.63
CA LEU A 283 -6.84 9.30 -14.98
C LEU A 283 -7.65 8.39 -15.91
N ILE A 284 -7.66 7.08 -15.63
CA ILE A 284 -8.38 6.09 -16.41
C ILE A 284 -9.45 5.44 -15.54
N THR A 285 -10.69 5.44 -16.01
CA THR A 285 -11.84 4.85 -15.30
C THR A 285 -11.83 3.32 -15.34
N LYS A 286 -11.28 2.74 -16.41
CA LYS A 286 -11.22 1.28 -16.59
C LYS A 286 -9.97 0.65 -15.92
N PRO A 287 -10.12 -0.39 -15.09
CA PRO A 287 -8.98 -1.02 -14.39
C PRO A 287 -7.92 -1.62 -15.31
N VAL A 288 -8.34 -2.35 -16.34
CA VAL A 288 -7.44 -2.99 -17.31
C VAL A 288 -7.97 -2.72 -18.71
N LEU A 289 -7.12 -2.17 -19.57
CA LEU A 289 -7.44 -1.89 -20.97
C LEU A 289 -7.06 -3.10 -21.84
N GLY A 290 -7.97 -3.48 -22.74
CA GLY A 290 -7.71 -4.48 -23.77
C GLY A 290 -6.69 -4.01 -24.81
N LYS A 291 -6.13 -4.95 -25.59
CA LYS A 291 -5.12 -4.63 -26.61
C LYS A 291 -5.67 -3.77 -27.75
N GLU A 292 -6.92 -3.98 -28.13
CA GLU A 292 -7.61 -3.28 -29.23
C GLU A 292 -8.41 -2.06 -28.76
N GLU A 293 -8.40 -1.74 -27.47
CA GLU A 293 -9.22 -0.67 -26.91
C GLU A 293 -8.48 0.67 -26.97
N ASP A 294 -9.17 1.71 -27.46
CA ASP A 294 -8.65 3.06 -27.39
C ASP A 294 -8.81 3.63 -25.97
N PHE A 295 -7.68 3.88 -25.33
CA PHE A 295 -7.62 4.43 -23.99
C PHE A 295 -8.27 5.81 -23.87
N LYS A 296 -8.41 6.54 -25.00
CA LYS A 296 -9.04 7.87 -25.05
C LYS A 296 -10.51 7.86 -24.62
N GLN A 297 -11.20 6.73 -24.75
CA GLN A 297 -12.61 6.59 -24.37
C GLN A 297 -12.80 6.46 -22.85
N TYR A 298 -11.73 6.15 -22.11
CA TYR A 298 -11.79 5.83 -20.68
C TYR A 298 -11.14 6.91 -19.80
N ILE A 299 -11.03 8.14 -20.31
CA ILE A 299 -10.40 9.25 -19.60
C ILE A 299 -11.35 9.80 -18.53
N ASN A 300 -10.84 9.94 -17.30
CA ASN A 300 -11.54 10.65 -16.23
C ASN A 300 -11.24 12.16 -16.31
N ARG A 301 -12.23 12.94 -16.72
CA ARG A 301 -12.14 14.42 -16.79
C ARG A 301 -12.26 15.09 -15.42
N ASN A 302 -12.83 14.41 -14.43
CA ASN A 302 -13.02 14.94 -13.07
C ASN A 302 -11.94 14.39 -12.10
N SER A 303 -10.76 14.08 -12.63
CA SER A 303 -9.68 13.43 -11.86
C SER A 303 -8.96 14.35 -10.87
N LYS A 304 -9.30 15.63 -10.82
CA LYS A 304 -8.77 16.62 -9.88
C LYS A 304 -9.95 17.37 -9.26
N GLN A 305 -10.04 17.36 -7.94
CA GLN A 305 -11.04 18.07 -7.17
C GLN A 305 -10.33 18.97 -6.17
N GLU A 306 -10.76 20.22 -6.06
CA GLU A 306 -10.18 21.21 -5.16
C GLU A 306 -11.22 21.62 -4.12
N GLU A 307 -10.86 21.52 -2.85
CA GLU A 307 -11.70 21.93 -1.73
C GLU A 307 -11.08 23.15 -1.05
N LEU A 308 -11.86 24.24 -0.96
CA LEU A 308 -11.46 25.44 -0.24
C LEU A 308 -11.66 25.23 1.27
N MET A 309 -10.58 25.40 2.02
CA MET A 309 -10.50 25.11 3.44
C MET A 309 -9.95 26.32 4.22
N LEU A 310 -10.40 26.46 5.46
CA LEU A 310 -9.74 27.29 6.47
C LEU A 310 -8.92 26.38 7.37
N GLY A 311 -7.63 26.65 7.44
CA GLY A 311 -6.68 25.85 8.20
C GLY A 311 -6.19 26.50 9.47
N ASP A 312 -5.62 25.69 10.35
CA ASP A 312 -4.87 26.10 11.54
C ASP A 312 -3.85 27.21 11.17
N PRO A 313 -3.70 28.28 11.98
CA PRO A 313 -2.67 29.30 11.78
C PRO A 313 -1.25 28.73 11.60
N CYS A 314 -0.96 27.58 12.24
CA CYS A 314 0.33 26.91 12.12
C CYS A 314 0.62 26.34 10.73
N LEU A 315 -0.38 26.24 9.83
CA LEU A 315 -0.15 25.80 8.45
C LEU A 315 0.68 26.80 7.64
N LYS A 316 0.80 28.06 8.09
CA LYS A 316 1.66 29.07 7.45
C LYS A 316 3.14 28.69 7.48
N ASP A 317 3.55 27.90 8.46
CA ASP A 317 4.95 27.52 8.67
C ASP A 317 5.35 26.28 7.84
N LEU A 318 4.41 25.69 7.09
CA LEU A 318 4.68 24.51 6.27
C LEU A 318 5.58 24.84 5.09
N LYS A 319 6.49 23.92 4.78
CA LYS A 319 7.37 23.98 3.62
C LYS A 319 6.91 23.01 2.56
N LYS A 320 7.27 23.31 1.31
CA LYS A 320 7.04 22.40 0.19
C LYS A 320 7.67 21.03 0.48
N GLY A 321 6.87 19.98 0.36
CA GLY A 321 7.24 18.60 0.63
C GLY A 321 6.94 18.11 2.04
N ASP A 322 6.52 18.99 2.97
CA ASP A 322 6.12 18.57 4.31
C ASP A 322 4.86 17.70 4.24
N ILE A 323 4.91 16.55 4.90
CA ILE A 323 3.79 15.62 5.01
C ILE A 323 3.11 15.86 6.35
N ILE A 324 1.80 16.10 6.31
CA ILE A 324 0.98 16.39 7.48
C ILE A 324 -0.25 15.48 7.53
N GLN A 325 -0.89 15.42 8.68
CA GLN A 325 -2.21 14.81 8.83
C GLN A 325 -3.24 15.87 9.20
N LEU A 326 -4.26 16.06 8.36
CA LEU A 326 -5.46 16.78 8.76
C LEU A 326 -6.34 15.83 9.56
N GLN A 327 -6.55 16.16 10.83
CA GLN A 327 -7.29 15.32 11.76
C GLN A 327 -8.68 15.00 11.21
N ARG A 328 -9.08 13.72 11.30
CA ARG A 328 -10.35 13.18 10.77
C ARG A 328 -10.57 13.32 9.25
N ARG A 329 -9.57 13.78 8.48
CA ARG A 329 -9.62 13.87 7.01
C ARG A 329 -8.63 12.93 6.33
N GLY A 330 -7.36 12.98 6.73
CA GLY A 330 -6.33 12.10 6.17
C GLY A 330 -4.96 12.73 6.10
N PHE A 331 -4.09 12.17 5.26
CA PHE A 331 -2.72 12.63 5.07
C PHE A 331 -2.63 13.54 3.85
N TYR A 332 -1.78 14.56 3.95
CA TYR A 332 -1.57 15.55 2.89
C TYR A 332 -0.09 15.88 2.77
N ILE A 333 0.36 16.21 1.57
CA ILE A 333 1.68 16.80 1.31
C ILE A 333 1.52 18.26 0.88
N CYS A 334 2.36 19.14 1.39
CA CYS A 334 2.40 20.54 0.97
C CYS A 334 3.05 20.64 -0.42
N ASP A 335 2.26 20.97 -1.45
CA ASP A 335 2.77 21.19 -2.81
C ASP A 335 3.21 22.64 -3.03
N GLN A 336 2.45 23.57 -2.45
CA GLN A 336 2.75 25.00 -2.41
C GLN A 336 2.53 25.53 -0.98
N PRO A 337 3.55 26.12 -0.34
CA PRO A 337 3.41 26.72 0.98
C PRO A 337 2.55 27.99 0.90
N TYR A 338 2.05 28.44 2.05
CA TYR A 338 1.37 29.72 2.13
C TYR A 338 2.36 30.86 1.83
N GLU A 339 1.96 31.81 0.98
CA GLU A 339 2.70 33.05 0.77
C GLU A 339 1.80 34.24 1.11
N PRO A 340 2.29 35.21 1.90
CA PRO A 340 1.55 36.44 2.17
C PRO A 340 1.34 37.23 0.87
N ILE A 341 0.53 38.28 0.95
CA ILE A 341 0.20 39.13 -0.21
C ILE A 341 1.49 39.56 -0.92
N SER A 342 1.65 39.08 -2.15
CA SER A 342 2.83 39.39 -2.95
C SER A 342 2.73 40.83 -3.47
N PRO A 343 3.81 41.63 -3.39
CA PRO A 343 3.84 42.97 -3.98
C PRO A 343 3.57 43.01 -5.49
N TYR A 344 3.79 41.88 -6.18
CA TYR A 344 3.62 41.79 -7.63
C TYR A 344 2.20 41.39 -8.05
N SER A 345 1.58 40.44 -7.34
CA SER A 345 0.25 39.92 -7.69
C SER A 345 -0.88 40.59 -6.92
N CYS A 346 -0.55 41.31 -5.83
CA CYS A 346 -1.50 41.89 -4.87
C CYS A 346 -2.52 40.87 -4.33
N LYS A 347 -2.14 39.57 -4.32
CA LYS A 347 -2.97 38.46 -3.84
C LYS A 347 -2.17 37.59 -2.88
N GLU A 348 -2.83 37.11 -1.84
CA GLU A 348 -2.29 36.04 -0.99
C GLU A 348 -2.29 34.70 -1.75
N ALA A 349 -1.26 33.89 -1.57
CA ALA A 349 -1.23 32.53 -2.12
C ALA A 349 -1.63 31.54 -1.01
N PRO A 350 -2.74 30.80 -1.18
CA PRO A 350 -3.18 29.84 -0.18
C PRO A 350 -2.21 28.65 -0.10
N CYS A 351 -2.15 28.00 1.05
CA CYS A 351 -1.41 26.74 1.20
C CYS A 351 -2.10 25.63 0.38
N ILE A 352 -1.41 25.04 -0.60
CA ILE A 352 -1.93 23.94 -1.41
C ILE A 352 -1.45 22.60 -0.86
N LEU A 353 -2.40 21.77 -0.46
CA LEU A 353 -2.20 20.46 0.14
C LEU A 353 -2.73 19.37 -0.78
N ILE A 354 -1.89 18.44 -1.21
CA ILE A 354 -2.31 17.28 -2.02
C ILE A 354 -2.65 16.12 -1.08
N TYR A 355 -3.83 15.53 -1.26
CA TYR A 355 -4.24 14.35 -0.52
C TYR A 355 -3.37 13.12 -0.85
N ILE A 356 -2.85 12.48 0.19
CA ILE A 356 -2.10 11.23 0.12
C ILE A 356 -3.06 10.08 0.44
N PRO A 357 -3.30 9.15 -0.50
CA PRO A 357 -4.16 8.00 -0.24
C PRO A 357 -3.58 7.11 0.87
N ASP A 358 -4.48 6.47 1.61
CA ASP A 358 -4.14 5.69 2.80
C ASP A 358 -4.31 4.17 2.62
N GLY A 359 -4.71 3.75 1.41
CA GLY A 359 -4.89 2.35 1.02
C GLY A 359 -6.25 1.74 1.40
N HIS A 360 -7.20 2.53 1.88
CA HIS A 360 -8.59 2.07 2.05
C HIS A 360 -9.47 2.51 0.86
N THR A 361 -10.29 1.60 0.35
CA THR A 361 -11.23 1.83 -0.77
C THR A 361 -12.52 2.56 -0.38
N LYS A 362 -12.67 2.94 0.90
CA LYS A 362 -13.82 3.73 1.33
C LYS A 362 -13.62 5.18 0.97
N GLU A 363 -14.74 5.86 0.68
CA GLU A 363 -14.76 7.31 0.49
C GLU A 363 -14.00 8.01 1.62
N MET A 364 -13.37 9.12 1.24
CA MET A 364 -12.61 10.01 2.12
C MET A 364 -13.25 10.10 3.50
N PRO A 365 -12.49 9.99 4.60
CA PRO A 365 -12.97 10.41 5.90
C PRO A 365 -13.39 11.88 5.77
N THR A 366 -14.68 12.11 5.63
CA THR A 366 -15.28 13.43 5.65
C THR A 366 -15.73 13.70 7.08
N SER A 367 -15.62 14.96 7.50
CA SER A 367 -16.23 15.44 8.73
C SER A 367 -17.68 14.94 8.80
N GLY A 368 -18.13 14.45 9.96
CA GLY A 368 -19.42 13.77 10.16
C GLY A 368 -19.35 12.24 10.20
N SER A 369 -18.25 11.62 9.77
CA SER A 369 -18.07 10.16 9.90
C SER A 369 -17.75 9.77 11.35
N LYS A 370 -18.55 8.86 11.95
CA LYS A 370 -18.26 8.30 13.28
C LYS A 370 -16.99 7.44 13.22
N GLU A 371 -15.94 7.85 13.93
CA GLU A 371 -14.70 7.04 14.09
C GLU A 371 -15.05 5.67 14.69
N LYS A 372 -14.71 4.58 14.00
CA LYS A 372 -14.73 3.23 14.58
C LYS A 372 -13.40 2.96 15.29
N THR A 373 -13.40 3.09 16.60
CA THR A 373 -12.32 2.63 17.46
C THR A 373 -12.20 1.09 17.37
N LYS A 374 -10.97 0.57 17.19
CA LYS A 374 -10.64 -0.86 17.21
C LYS A 374 -10.80 -1.47 18.61
N SER A 375 -11.66 -2.49 18.73
CA SER A 375 -11.65 -3.64 19.66
C SER A 375 -12.99 -4.36 19.43
N GLU A 376 -13.22 -5.66 19.42
CA GLU A 376 -12.50 -6.89 19.77
C GLU A 376 -13.46 -8.00 19.34
N THR A 377 -12.92 -9.14 18.93
CA THR A 377 -13.65 -10.35 18.57
C THR A 377 -14.34 -10.92 19.81
N SER A 378 -15.66 -11.04 19.82
CA SER A 378 -16.40 -11.79 20.85
C SER A 378 -17.62 -12.48 20.24
N LYS A 379 -17.59 -13.82 20.30
CA LYS A 379 -18.66 -14.74 19.95
C LYS A 379 -19.94 -14.42 20.73
N LYS A 380 -21.10 -14.58 20.09
CA LYS A 380 -22.35 -14.93 20.78
C LYS A 380 -23.12 -15.98 19.99
N GLU A 381 -23.23 -17.14 20.62
CA GLU A 381 -24.17 -18.22 20.37
C GLU A 381 -25.61 -17.77 20.69
N VAL A 382 -26.57 -18.27 19.91
CA VAL A 382 -27.99 -18.50 20.24
C VAL A 382 -28.40 -19.64 19.26
N GLY A 383 -28.67 -20.90 19.63
CA GLY A 383 -29.78 -21.43 20.46
C GLY A 383 -31.12 -21.20 19.75
N THR A 384 -32.01 -22.13 19.39
CA THR A 384 -32.29 -23.52 19.78
C THR A 384 -33.42 -24.03 18.85
N THR A 385 -33.65 -25.36 18.79
CA THR A 385 -34.95 -26.09 18.59
C THR A 385 -35.62 -26.06 17.19
N VAL A 386 -36.20 -27.13 16.60
CA VAL A 386 -36.75 -28.42 17.09
C VAL A 386 -37.05 -29.38 15.90
N LYS A 387 -36.91 -30.71 16.16
CA LYS A 387 -37.59 -31.96 15.68
C LYS A 387 -38.13 -32.07 14.22
N GLY A 388 -38.11 -33.22 13.53
CA GLY A 388 -37.76 -34.60 13.90
C GLY A 388 -38.18 -35.66 12.83
N HIS A 389 -37.92 -36.93 13.16
CA HIS A 389 -38.52 -38.22 12.70
C HIS A 389 -38.41 -38.62 11.20
N SER A 390 -37.61 -39.66 10.86
CA SER A 390 -37.92 -41.12 10.76
C SER A 390 -38.43 -41.49 9.35
N ALA A 391 -38.18 -42.63 8.68
CA ALA A 391 -37.60 -43.95 8.97
C ALA A 391 -37.27 -44.63 7.59
N SER A 392 -36.23 -45.47 7.46
CA SER A 392 -36.25 -46.96 7.26
C SER A 392 -36.85 -47.48 5.93
N LEU A 393 -36.25 -48.36 5.10
CA LEU A 393 -35.87 -49.79 5.23
C LEU A 393 -35.06 -50.19 3.95
N GLY A 394 -33.96 -50.96 3.97
CA GLY A 394 -33.85 -52.45 3.98
C GLY A 394 -33.54 -52.97 2.55
N ALA A 395 -32.66 -53.95 2.24
CA ALA A 395 -31.96 -54.97 3.02
C ALA A 395 -30.71 -55.55 2.28
N ASP A 396 -29.77 -56.07 3.09
CA ASP A 396 -28.88 -57.26 3.00
C ASP A 396 -28.02 -57.60 1.77
N VAL A 397 -26.70 -57.75 1.97
CA VAL A 397 -25.97 -59.03 2.14
C VAL A 397 -24.65 -58.80 2.92
N SER A 398 -24.28 -59.71 3.83
CA SER A 398 -22.96 -59.90 4.50
C SER A 398 -22.81 -61.42 4.77
N PRO A 399 -21.66 -62.01 5.20
CA PRO A 399 -20.46 -61.40 5.81
C PRO A 399 -19.10 -62.00 5.34
N THR A 400 -17.96 -61.43 5.79
CA THR A 400 -16.80 -62.15 6.42
C THR A 400 -15.76 -61.12 6.91
N SER A 401 -15.22 -61.37 8.11
CA SER A 401 -14.16 -60.72 8.89
C SER A 401 -12.87 -60.42 8.10
N VAL A 402 -11.98 -59.46 8.43
CA VAL A 402 -11.10 -59.39 9.62
C VAL A 402 -10.43 -57.98 9.76
N SER A 403 -10.20 -57.56 11.02
CA SER A 403 -9.07 -56.75 11.55
C SER A 403 -8.90 -55.26 11.20
N ALA A 404 -9.05 -54.44 12.25
CA ALA A 404 -8.60 -53.05 12.35
C ALA A 404 -7.07 -52.91 12.20
N SER A 405 -6.61 -51.96 11.39
CA SER A 405 -5.20 -51.52 11.37
C SER A 405 -5.06 -50.05 10.91
N ALA A 406 -3.95 -49.43 11.32
CA ALA A 406 -3.66 -48.01 11.41
C ALA A 406 -3.95 -47.16 10.15
N GLN A 407 -4.54 -45.98 10.35
CA GLN A 407 -4.78 -45.01 9.26
C GLN A 407 -3.49 -44.28 8.87
N ASP A 408 -3.02 -44.55 7.66
CA ASP A 408 -1.88 -43.90 6.99
C ASP A 408 -2.11 -42.37 6.79
N PRO A 409 -1.23 -41.48 7.29
CA PRO A 409 -1.28 -40.03 7.06
C PRO A 409 -1.36 -39.64 5.57
N LEU A 410 -0.79 -40.45 4.68
CA LEU A 410 -0.84 -40.23 3.23
C LEU A 410 -2.25 -40.43 2.65
N ALA A 411 -3.01 -41.37 3.21
CA ALA A 411 -4.39 -41.63 2.82
C ALA A 411 -5.33 -40.47 3.19
N LEU A 412 -5.09 -39.85 4.36
CA LEU A 412 -5.86 -38.67 4.79
C LEU A 412 -5.54 -37.44 3.91
N TYR A 413 -4.26 -37.24 3.57
CA TYR A 413 -3.85 -36.18 2.62
C TYR A 413 -4.55 -36.33 1.26
N ARG A 414 -4.60 -37.55 0.70
CA ARG A 414 -5.26 -37.83 -0.59
C ARG A 414 -6.75 -37.56 -0.54
N ARG A 415 -7.44 -37.88 0.56
CA ARG A 415 -8.89 -37.58 0.73
C ARG A 415 -9.16 -36.08 0.77
N VAL A 416 -8.34 -35.31 1.49
CA VAL A 416 -8.46 -33.84 1.54
C VAL A 416 -8.24 -33.23 0.15
N SER A 417 -7.26 -33.73 -0.61
CA SER A 417 -7.01 -33.27 -1.98
C SER A 417 -8.18 -33.60 -2.91
N ALA A 418 -8.66 -34.83 -2.92
CA ALA A 418 -9.77 -35.27 -3.76
C ALA A 418 -11.05 -34.46 -3.49
N GLN A 419 -11.37 -34.19 -2.23
CA GLN A 419 -12.52 -33.36 -1.87
C GLN A 419 -12.34 -31.90 -2.32
N GLY A 420 -11.10 -31.39 -2.32
CA GLY A 420 -10.78 -30.07 -2.85
C GLY A 420 -11.04 -29.96 -4.36
N ASP A 421 -10.75 -31.03 -5.11
CA ASP A 421 -11.00 -31.10 -6.54
C ASP A 421 -12.50 -31.18 -6.85
N VAL A 422 -13.29 -31.93 -6.07
CA VAL A 422 -14.76 -31.97 -6.19
C VAL A 422 -15.39 -30.59 -6.00
N VAL A 423 -14.94 -29.82 -5.00
CA VAL A 423 -15.42 -28.44 -4.78
C VAL A 423 -15.06 -27.53 -5.96
N ARG A 424 -13.88 -27.72 -6.56
CA ARG A 424 -13.45 -26.94 -7.73
C ARG A 424 -14.29 -27.29 -8.96
N ASP A 425 -14.59 -28.57 -9.15
CA ASP A 425 -15.42 -29.07 -10.24
C ASP A 425 -16.87 -28.58 -10.14
N LEU A 426 -17.47 -28.63 -8.93
CA LEU A 426 -18.83 -28.14 -8.70
C LEU A 426 -18.96 -26.62 -8.93
N LYS A 427 -17.92 -25.86 -8.56
CA LYS A 427 -17.86 -24.42 -8.85
C LYS A 427 -17.69 -24.12 -10.34
N GLN A 428 -16.89 -24.92 -11.05
CA GLN A 428 -16.68 -24.78 -12.49
C GLN A 428 -17.95 -25.15 -13.29
N LYS A 429 -18.69 -26.16 -12.83
CA LYS A 429 -19.96 -26.62 -13.42
C LYS A 429 -21.19 -25.77 -13.04
N LYS A 430 -21.01 -24.71 -12.23
CA LYS A 430 -22.09 -23.85 -11.72
C LYS A 430 -23.24 -24.65 -11.08
N ALA A 431 -22.90 -25.64 -10.25
CA ALA A 431 -23.86 -26.43 -9.50
C ALA A 431 -24.67 -25.57 -8.50
N ALA A 432 -25.76 -26.13 -7.98
CA ALA A 432 -26.60 -25.45 -7.00
C ALA A 432 -25.79 -25.04 -5.75
N LYS A 433 -26.19 -23.91 -5.15
CA LYS A 433 -25.46 -23.34 -4.02
C LYS A 433 -25.46 -24.28 -2.81
N GLU A 434 -26.53 -25.05 -2.60
CA GLU A 434 -26.59 -26.04 -1.52
C GLU A 434 -25.54 -27.15 -1.67
N ASP A 435 -25.30 -27.63 -2.90
CA ASP A 435 -24.34 -28.71 -3.17
C ASP A 435 -22.88 -28.24 -2.97
N ILE A 436 -22.59 -27.00 -3.36
CA ILE A 436 -21.28 -26.38 -3.14
C ILE A 436 -21.03 -26.19 -1.65
N ASP A 437 -22.03 -25.71 -0.90
CA ASP A 437 -21.90 -25.47 0.53
C ASP A 437 -21.75 -26.78 1.32
N ALA A 438 -22.45 -27.86 0.92
CA ALA A 438 -22.27 -29.19 1.49
C ALA A 438 -20.86 -29.76 1.25
N ALA A 439 -20.33 -29.63 0.03
CA ALA A 439 -19.00 -30.12 -0.32
C ALA A 439 -17.88 -29.32 0.38
N VAL A 440 -18.07 -28.00 0.55
CA VAL A 440 -17.15 -27.14 1.32
C VAL A 440 -17.15 -27.49 2.81
N LYS A 441 -18.32 -27.80 3.39
CA LYS A 441 -18.43 -28.23 4.80
C LYS A 441 -17.65 -29.52 5.05
N GLN A 442 -17.73 -30.48 4.13
CA GLN A 442 -16.95 -31.73 4.20
C GLN A 442 -15.44 -31.48 4.06
N LEU A 443 -15.04 -30.59 3.15
CA LEU A 443 -13.63 -30.23 2.98
C LEU A 443 -13.04 -29.58 4.24
N LEU A 444 -13.81 -28.73 4.93
CA LEU A 444 -13.39 -28.11 6.18
C LEU A 444 -13.25 -29.14 7.31
N ALA A 445 -14.18 -30.10 7.43
CA ALA A 445 -14.09 -31.18 8.40
C ALA A 445 -12.83 -32.04 8.19
N LEU A 446 -12.54 -32.42 6.94
CA LEU A 446 -11.35 -33.21 6.60
C LEU A 446 -10.03 -32.45 6.87
N LYS A 447 -10.01 -31.13 6.72
CA LYS A 447 -8.84 -30.30 7.07
C LYS A 447 -8.62 -30.20 8.58
N VAL A 448 -9.69 -30.16 9.37
CA VAL A 448 -9.60 -30.21 10.84
C VAL A 448 -9.07 -31.56 11.27
N GLU A 449 -9.61 -32.67 10.74
CA GLU A 449 -9.12 -34.02 11.04
C GLU A 449 -7.64 -34.21 10.63
N TYR A 450 -7.24 -33.64 9.49
CA TYR A 450 -5.84 -33.61 9.05
C TYR A 450 -4.94 -32.87 10.04
N LYS A 451 -5.38 -31.69 10.51
CA LYS A 451 -4.62 -30.88 11.48
C LYS A 451 -4.51 -31.58 12.84
N GLU A 452 -5.57 -32.23 13.30
CA GLU A 452 -5.59 -32.96 14.56
C GLU A 452 -4.66 -34.18 14.53
N LYS A 453 -4.63 -34.94 13.43
CA LYS A 453 -3.83 -36.16 13.33
C LYS A 453 -2.37 -35.93 12.96
N ILE A 454 -2.06 -34.89 12.20
CA ILE A 454 -0.69 -34.64 11.67
C ILE A 454 -0.03 -33.45 12.38
N GLY A 455 -0.78 -32.64 13.13
CA GLY A 455 -0.26 -31.49 13.87
C GLY A 455 0.14 -30.31 12.98
N GLN A 456 -0.08 -30.40 11.67
CA GLN A 456 0.24 -29.35 10.69
C GLN A 456 -0.97 -29.03 9.82
N ASP A 457 -1.10 -27.77 9.43
CA ASP A 457 -2.15 -27.32 8.50
C ASP A 457 -1.93 -27.91 7.10
N TYR A 458 -3.02 -28.37 6.47
CA TYR A 458 -2.99 -28.91 5.11
C TYR A 458 -2.50 -27.87 4.10
N LYS A 459 -1.41 -28.19 3.39
CA LYS A 459 -0.87 -27.39 2.28
C LYS A 459 -1.01 -28.16 0.96
N PRO A 460 -1.78 -27.65 -0.01
CA PRO A 460 -1.90 -28.29 -1.32
C PRO A 460 -0.53 -28.45 -2.01
N GLY A 461 -0.26 -29.65 -2.53
CA GLY A 461 0.98 -29.97 -3.24
C GLY A 461 2.15 -30.45 -2.37
N ASN A 462 1.98 -30.54 -1.05
CA ASN A 462 3.04 -30.94 -0.12
C ASN A 462 2.60 -32.15 0.75
N PRO A 463 2.69 -33.40 0.23
CA PRO A 463 2.29 -34.59 1.00
C PRO A 463 3.24 -34.85 2.18
N PRO A 464 2.74 -35.36 3.32
CA PRO A 464 3.58 -35.73 4.46
C PRO A 464 4.50 -36.91 4.11
N VAL A 465 5.77 -36.87 4.52
CA VAL A 465 6.76 -37.91 4.23
C VAL A 465 6.46 -39.15 5.08
N ALA A 466 6.33 -40.32 4.45
CA ALA A 466 6.10 -41.59 5.14
C ALA A 466 7.34 -41.99 5.98
N THR A 467 7.14 -42.29 7.27
CA THR A 467 8.17 -42.83 8.15
C THR A 467 8.07 -44.37 8.16
N VAL A 468 9.19 -45.04 7.85
CA VAL A 468 9.37 -46.49 8.06
C VAL A 468 10.07 -46.67 9.43
N PRO A 469 9.72 -47.67 10.26
CA PRO A 469 10.29 -47.83 11.60
C PRO A 469 11.78 -48.21 11.58
N ILE A 470 12.53 -47.62 12.51
CA ILE A 470 13.97 -47.77 12.71
C ILE A 470 14.30 -49.14 13.34
N HIS A 471 15.34 -49.83 12.85
CA HIS A 471 16.09 -50.79 13.65
C HIS A 471 17.35 -50.13 14.25
N SER A 472 17.50 -50.35 15.55
CA SER A 472 18.38 -49.70 16.51
C SER A 472 19.86 -50.08 16.41
N SER A 473 20.77 -49.15 16.71
CA SER A 473 21.88 -49.39 17.66
C SER A 473 22.60 -48.10 18.13
N LYS A 474 22.56 -47.88 19.46
CA LYS A 474 23.50 -47.17 20.38
C LYS A 474 23.81 -45.67 20.17
N CYS A 475 23.38 -44.83 21.13
CA CYS A 475 24.19 -44.19 22.22
C CYS A 475 25.14 -43.09 21.66
N GLU A 476 25.15 -41.83 22.09
CA GLU A 476 24.92 -41.23 23.41
C GLU A 476 24.32 -39.80 23.28
N VAL A 477 23.66 -39.36 24.35
CA VAL A 477 23.21 -37.97 24.51
C VAL A 477 24.33 -37.17 25.19
N VAL A 478 24.82 -36.13 24.52
CA VAL A 478 25.39 -34.96 25.20
C VAL A 478 24.72 -33.71 24.62
N THR A 479 23.93 -33.05 25.46
CA THR A 479 23.43 -31.70 25.29
C THR A 479 24.57 -30.71 25.06
N VAL A 480 24.55 -29.95 23.96
CA VAL A 480 25.29 -28.68 23.85
C VAL A 480 24.38 -27.61 23.24
N THR A 481 24.42 -26.49 23.94
CA THR A 481 23.75 -25.22 23.75
C THR A 481 24.03 -24.55 22.40
N ASN A 482 23.09 -23.69 22.04
CA ASN A 482 23.03 -22.83 20.88
C ASN A 482 24.23 -21.85 20.81
N VAL A 483 25.36 -22.27 20.23
CA VAL A 483 26.49 -21.39 19.84
C VAL A 483 27.07 -21.90 18.51
N GLY A 484 26.42 -21.61 17.40
CA GLY A 484 26.82 -22.15 16.08
C GLY A 484 26.77 -21.19 14.90
N SER A 485 26.46 -19.91 15.12
CA SER A 485 26.32 -18.94 14.01
C SER A 485 27.45 -17.92 13.96
N LYS A 486 28.21 -17.71 15.04
CA LYS A 486 29.29 -16.71 15.10
C LYS A 486 30.64 -17.28 14.66
N THR A 487 30.94 -18.50 15.10
CA THR A 487 32.17 -19.25 14.77
C THR A 487 32.33 -19.58 13.29
N ILE A 488 31.24 -19.76 12.54
CA ILE A 488 31.32 -19.99 11.09
C ILE A 488 31.69 -18.70 10.35
N TYR A 489 31.19 -17.55 10.79
CA TYR A 489 31.55 -16.25 10.22
C TYR A 489 33.01 -15.90 10.52
N ASP A 490 33.48 -16.17 11.74
CA ASP A 490 34.85 -15.89 12.14
C ASP A 490 35.85 -16.80 11.38
N ASN A 491 35.52 -18.09 11.18
CA ASN A 491 36.34 -19.01 10.38
C ASN A 491 36.40 -18.64 8.88
N VAL A 492 35.32 -18.08 8.33
CA VAL A 492 35.28 -17.58 6.94
C VAL A 492 36.10 -16.29 6.80
N ALA A 493 36.09 -15.43 7.83
CA ALA A 493 36.90 -14.21 7.86
C ALA A 493 38.41 -14.52 7.96
N GLU A 494 38.81 -15.48 8.80
CA GLU A 494 40.20 -15.94 8.92
C GLU A 494 40.71 -16.57 7.61
N GLN A 495 39.91 -17.42 6.96
CA GLN A 495 40.23 -17.97 5.63
C GLN A 495 40.36 -16.85 4.58
N GLY A 496 39.54 -15.80 4.68
CA GLY A 496 39.63 -14.61 3.82
C GLY A 496 40.94 -13.83 3.97
N GLU A 497 41.53 -13.78 5.18
CA GLU A 497 42.84 -13.16 5.41
C GLU A 497 44.00 -14.02 4.90
N VAL A 498 43.91 -15.35 5.05
CA VAL A 498 44.90 -16.30 4.52
C VAL A 498 44.97 -16.20 3.00
N VAL A 499 43.83 -16.12 2.31
CA VAL A 499 43.76 -15.94 0.85
C VAL A 499 44.30 -14.57 0.43
N ARG A 500 44.16 -13.53 1.25
CA ARG A 500 44.72 -12.18 0.99
C ARG A 500 46.24 -12.17 1.12
N LYS A 501 46.81 -12.85 2.11
CA LYS A 501 48.27 -13.02 2.28
C LYS A 501 48.89 -13.83 1.13
N LEU A 502 48.25 -14.94 0.74
CA LEU A 502 48.73 -15.79 -0.37
C LEU A 502 48.67 -15.08 -1.74
N LYS A 503 47.78 -14.11 -1.92
CA LYS A 503 47.75 -13.24 -3.12
C LYS A 503 48.82 -12.16 -3.10
N ALA A 504 49.18 -11.65 -1.93
CA ALA A 504 50.24 -10.64 -1.79
C ALA A 504 51.65 -11.24 -2.01
N GLU A 505 51.85 -12.51 -1.64
CA GLU A 505 53.15 -13.20 -1.77
C GLU A 505 53.43 -13.75 -3.19
N LYS A 506 52.41 -13.86 -4.06
CA LYS A 506 52.55 -14.45 -5.42
C LYS A 506 52.62 -13.46 -6.58
N ALA A 507 52.89 -12.18 -6.35
CA ALA A 507 53.14 -11.23 -7.42
C ALA A 507 54.65 -11.20 -7.79
N PRO A 508 55.09 -11.72 -8.95
CA PRO A 508 56.46 -11.51 -9.40
C PRO A 508 56.62 -10.05 -9.84
N LYS A 509 57.63 -9.37 -9.29
CA LYS A 509 58.17 -8.13 -9.85
C LYS A 509 58.87 -8.48 -11.16
N VAL A 510 58.35 -7.99 -12.28
CA VAL A 510 59.11 -7.93 -13.54
C VAL A 510 59.74 -6.54 -13.60
N SER A 511 61.07 -6.53 -13.59
CA SER A 511 61.95 -5.43 -13.97
C SER A 511 61.87 -5.15 -15.46
#